data_AF-A0A5N7MFK3-F1
#
_entry.id   AF-A0A5N7MFK3-F1
#
_cell.length_a   1.000
_cell.length_b   1.000
_cell.length_c   1.000
_cell.angle_alpha   90.00
_cell.angle_beta   90.00
_cell.angle_gamma   90.00
#
_symmetry.space_group_name_H-M   'P 1'
#
loop_
_entity.id
_entity.type
_entity.pdbx_description
1 polymer ?
#
loop_
_entity_poly.entity_id
_entity_poly.type
_entity_poly.pdbx_seq_one_letter_code
_entity_poly.pdbx_strand_id
1 'polypeptide(L)' 'MPDPTHSQQTGVLEHRGYQIRLSLIGAEWMAFVALPKQRPTLMLAPDREAVIAMAHEWIEVQVRSAGEST' A
#
# COMPACT_ATOMS: atom_id res chain seq x y z
N MET A 1 -23.99 21.70 6.25
CA MET A 1 -23.81 20.28 6.67
C MET A 1 -22.81 19.68 5.71
N PRO A 2 -21.53 19.45 6.08
CA PRO A 2 -20.63 18.72 5.19
C PRO A 2 -21.05 17.24 5.16
N ASP A 3 -21.06 16.70 3.96
CA ASP A 3 -21.50 15.36 3.61
C ASP A 3 -20.46 14.35 4.13
N PRO A 4 -20.79 13.42 5.05
CA PRO A 4 -19.81 12.48 5.59
C PRO A 4 -19.43 11.34 4.61
N THR A 5 -19.98 11.36 3.40
CA THR A 5 -19.81 10.31 2.37
C THR A 5 -18.85 10.72 1.26
N HIS A 6 -17.76 11.40 1.62
CA HIS A 6 -16.50 11.20 0.92
C HIS A 6 -15.60 10.36 1.81
N SER A 7 -16.13 9.20 2.22
CA SER A 7 -15.31 8.06 2.61
C SER A 7 -14.53 7.66 1.35
N GLN A 8 -13.46 8.40 1.06
CA GLN A 8 -12.36 7.87 0.29
C GLN A 8 -12.15 6.47 0.85
N GLN A 9 -12.24 5.45 0.01
CA GLN A 9 -12.14 4.05 0.40
C GLN A 9 -10.67 3.74 0.73
N THR A 10 -10.09 4.60 1.56
CA THR A 10 -8.71 4.69 1.98
C THR A 10 -8.57 3.87 3.24
N GLY A 11 -8.24 2.59 3.06
CA GLY A 11 -7.76 1.74 4.14
C GLY A 11 -6.27 1.98 4.34
N VAL A 12 -5.85 2.15 5.59
CA VAL A 12 -4.44 2.02 5.97
C VAL A 12 -4.28 0.64 6.57
N LEU A 13 -3.46 -0.20 5.94
CA LEU A 13 -3.05 -1.50 6.45
C LEU A 13 -1.61 -1.40 6.92
N GLU A 14 -1.29 -2.09 8.01
CA GLU A 14 0.08 -2.25 8.46
C GLU A 14 0.53 -3.69 8.20
N HIS A 15 1.73 -3.85 7.63
CA HIS A 15 2.30 -5.17 7.39
C HIS A 15 3.82 -5.15 7.57
N ARG A 16 4.34 -5.90 8.56
CA ARG A 16 5.76 -5.97 8.91
C ARG A 16 6.43 -4.60 9.10
N GLY A 17 5.70 -3.65 9.67
CA GLY A 17 6.15 -2.27 9.89
C GLY A 17 6.02 -1.33 8.68
N TYR A 18 5.64 -1.85 7.51
CA TYR A 18 5.26 -1.04 6.36
C TYR A 18 3.82 -0.56 6.50
N GLN A 19 3.58 0.70 6.16
CA GLN A 19 2.26 1.28 6.04
C GLN A 19 1.82 1.18 4.57
N ILE A 20 0.70 0.53 4.32
CA ILE A 20 0.05 0.40 3.02
C ILE A 20 -1.18 1.29 3.04
N ARG A 21 -1.14 2.41 2.31
CA ARG A 21 -2.30 3.29 2.15
C ARG A 21 -2.93 3.02 0.80
N LEU A 22 -4.17 2.58 0.81
CA LEU A 22 -4.93 2.35 -0.42
C LEU A 22 -5.69 3.62 -0.80
N SER A 23 -5.77 3.92 -2.09
CA SER A 23 -6.62 4.99 -2.61
C SER A 23 -7.18 4.55 -3.96
N LEU A 24 -8.47 4.75 -4.19
CA LEU A 24 -9.05 4.60 -5.53
C LEU A 24 -8.78 5.87 -6.34
N ILE A 25 -8.16 5.75 -7.51
CA ILE A 25 -7.93 6.84 -8.45
C ILE A 25 -8.60 6.49 -9.77
N GLY A 26 -9.68 7.20 -10.11
CA GLY A 26 -10.46 6.91 -11.31
C GLY A 26 -11.08 5.50 -11.22
N ALA A 27 -10.63 4.60 -12.09
CA ALA A 27 -11.06 3.20 -12.13
C ALA A 27 -10.01 2.22 -11.57
N GLU A 28 -8.88 2.71 -11.06
CA GLU A 28 -7.76 1.89 -10.58
C GLU A 28 -7.52 2.10 -9.08
N TRP A 29 -7.12 1.03 -8.42
CA TRP A 29 -6.66 1.03 -7.04
C TRP A 29 -5.16 1.30 -6.98
N MET A 30 -4.79 2.23 -6.11
CA MET A 30 -3.42 2.58 -5.83
C MET A 30 -3.05 2.16 -4.42
N ALA A 31 -1.88 1.54 -4.25
CA ALA A 31 -1.26 1.31 -2.96
C ALA A 31 0.00 2.15 -2.82
N PHE A 32 0.05 2.95 -1.76
CA PHE A 32 1.26 3.59 -1.26
C PHE A 32 1.85 2.72 -0.15
N VAL A 33 2.98 2.07 -0.42
CA VAL A 33 3.70 1.25 0.54
C VAL A 33 4.91 2.04 1.05
N ALA A 34 4.98 2.31 2.34
CA ALA A 34 6.07 3.08 2.93
C ALA A 34 6.55 2.47 4.24
N LEU A 35 7.87 2.37 4.41
CA LEU A 35 8.50 2.19 5.71
C LEU A 35 8.85 3.58 6.27
N PRO A 36 8.70 3.84 7.59
CA PRO A 36 9.14 5.11 8.17
C PRO A 36 10.59 5.41 7.78
N LYS A 37 10.82 6.64 7.27
CA LYS A 37 12.11 7.16 6.79
C LYS A 37 12.64 6.55 5.47
N GLN A 38 11.86 5.73 4.77
CA GLN A 38 12.18 5.30 3.41
C GLN A 38 11.32 6.00 2.36
N ARG A 39 11.78 5.96 1.11
CA ARG A 39 10.98 6.44 -0.02
C ARG A 39 9.78 5.50 -0.21
N PRO A 40 8.56 6.03 -0.32
CA PRO A 40 7.40 5.22 -0.58
C PRO A 40 7.46 4.62 -1.98
N THR A 41 6.93 3.41 -2.11
CA THR A 41 6.67 2.73 -3.38
C THR A 41 5.20 2.83 -3.71
N LEU A 42 4.93 3.08 -4.99
CA LEU A 42 3.60 3.23 -5.55
C LEU A 42 3.28 2.05 -6.44
N MET A 43 2.08 1.49 -6.27
CA MET A 43 1.56 0.39 -7.07
C MET A 43 0.15 0.74 -7.54
N LEU A 44 -0.17 0.36 -8.78
CA LEU A 44 -1.49 0.53 -9.38
C LEU A 44 -1.99 -0.84 -9.84
N ALA A 45 -3.26 -1.12 -9.58
CA ALA A 45 -3.95 -2.29 -10.11
C ALA A 45 -5.43 -1.95 -10.34
N PRO A 46 -6.12 -2.60 -11.28
CA PRO A 46 -7.55 -2.38 -11.50
C PRO A 46 -8.42 -2.88 -10.33
N ASP A 47 -7.87 -3.74 -9.48
CA ASP A 47 -8.59 -4.37 -8.37
C ASP A 47 -7.92 -4.11 -7.01
N ARG A 48 -8.75 -4.00 -5.96
CA ARG A 48 -8.30 -3.72 -4.60
C ARG A 48 -7.49 -4.88 -4.02
N GLU A 49 -7.93 -6.11 -4.22
CA GLU A 49 -7.24 -7.29 -3.72
C GLU A 49 -5.93 -7.50 -4.48
N ALA A 50 -5.93 -7.24 -5.79
CA ALA A 50 -4.72 -7.27 -6.60
C ALA A 50 -3.66 -6.28 -6.09
N VAL A 51 -4.01 -5.01 -5.84
CA VAL A 51 -3.03 -4.02 -5.37
C VAL A 51 -2.51 -4.35 -3.96
N ILE A 52 -3.35 -4.96 -3.12
CA ILE A 52 -2.97 -5.44 -1.78
C ILE A 52 -1.99 -6.61 -1.90
N ALA A 53 -2.30 -7.60 -2.73
CA ALA A 53 -1.45 -8.77 -2.94
C ALA A 53 -0.06 -8.36 -3.46
N MET A 54 -0.02 -7.43 -4.42
CA MET A 54 1.23 -6.85 -4.92
C MET A 54 2.02 -6.13 -3.81
N ALA A 55 1.35 -5.34 -2.97
CA ALA A 55 1.99 -4.67 -1.86
C ALA A 55 2.60 -5.66 -0.86
N HIS A 56 1.87 -6.72 -0.51
CA HIS A 56 2.37 -7.77 0.38
C HIS A 56 3.58 -8.51 -0.21
N GLU A 57 3.51 -8.94 -1.47
CA GLU A 57 4.61 -9.64 -2.13
C GLU A 57 5.87 -8.76 -2.19
N TRP A 58 5.72 -7.50 -2.56
CA TRP A 58 6.83 -6.55 -2.58
C TRP A 58 7.45 -6.36 -1.20
N ILE A 59 6.65 -6.25 -0.14
CA ILE A 59 7.15 -6.17 1.25
C ILE A 59 7.94 -7.44 1.60
N GLU A 60 7.45 -8.63 1.26
CA GLU A 60 8.17 -9.88 1.53
C GLU A 60 9.51 -9.94 0.81
N VAL A 61 9.59 -9.45 -0.43
CA VAL A 61 10.84 -9.32 -1.18
C VAL A 61 11.78 -8.32 -0.51
N GLN A 62 11.30 -7.14 -0.11
CA GLN A 62 12.13 -6.14 0.57
C GLN A 62 12.67 -6.65 1.91
N VAL A 63 11.84 -7.32 2.71
CA VAL A 63 12.24 -7.89 4.00
C VAL A 63 13.28 -8.99 3.79
N ARG A 64 13.14 -9.84 2.77
CA ARG A 64 14.13 -10.85 2.42
C ARG A 64 15.46 -10.22 2.01
N SER A 65 15.43 -9.26 1.09
CA SER A 65 16.63 -8.57 0.62
C SER A 65 17.33 -7.76 1.72
N ALA A 66 16.58 -7.20 2.68
CA ALA A 66 17.15 -6.52 3.84
C ALA A 66 17.79 -7.49 4.85
N GLY A 67 17.29 -8.73 4.93
CA GLY A 67 17.83 -9.78 5.80
C GLY A 67 19.08 -10.49 5.26
N GLU A 68 19.40 -10.34 3.97
CA GLU A 68 20.58 -10.95 3.33
C GLU A 68 21.86 -10.09 3.44
N SER A 69 21.83 -8.98 4.18
CA SER A 69 23.02 -8.22 4.59
C SER A 69 23.40 -8.57 6.03
N THR A 70 23.91 -9.78 6.27
CA THR A 70 24.61 -10.15 7.51
C THR A 70 25.75 -11.10 7.18
#